data_AF-A0A838QBY1-F1
#
_entry.id   AF-A0A838QBY1-F1
#
_cell.length_a   1.000
_cell.length_b   1.000
_cell.length_c   1.000
_cell.angle_alpha   90.00
_cell.angle_beta   90.00
_cell.angle_gamma   90.00
#
_symmetry.space_group_name_H-M   'P 1'
#
loop_
_entity.id
_entity.type
_entity.pdbx_description
1 polymer ?
#
loop_
_entity_poly.entity_id
_entity_poly.type
_entity_poly.pdbx_seq_one_letter_code
_entity_poly.pdbx_strand_id
1 'polypeptide(L)'
;RKAYYHLVLLAKNATGYKNLVKLSSLAYTEGFYSRPRVDRELLARYNEGIIVSSACMAGEVANHLLADNWVAAREAAAWYANTFRDYYLEVQAHTTSNQAELNQRVFRLAEELGIPVVATNDAHFLRAEDHAAHDVLLCIGLGKDHGSLDRMRYNEGLYFKNAGEIASSFPGRPDVLENTVRIGEDCAIEFTKKYQVPAFPLPEGASSENDLLIQLSTQGARAVRRFAPGGSAAAARL
;
A
#
# COMPACT_ATOMS: atom_id res chain seq x y z
N ARG A 1 -2.57 -16.14 19.81
CA ARG A 1 -2.47 -14.68 19.57
C ARG A 1 -2.15 -14.48 18.10
N LYS A 2 -2.88 -13.61 17.39
CA LYS A 2 -2.57 -13.26 15.99
C LYS A 2 -1.25 -12.48 15.97
N ALA A 3 -0.37 -12.78 15.02
CA ALA A 3 0.98 -12.21 14.99
C ALA A 3 1.04 -10.79 14.39
N TYR A 4 0.02 -10.40 13.63
CA TYR A 4 -0.13 -9.08 13.00
C TYR A 4 -1.59 -8.87 12.57
N TYR A 5 -1.92 -7.62 12.25
CA TYR A 5 -3.24 -7.21 11.75
C TYR A 5 -3.10 -6.48 10.41
N HIS A 6 -4.19 -6.41 9.66
CA HIS A 6 -4.28 -5.55 8.48
C HIS A 6 -4.62 -4.12 8.88
N LEU A 7 -4.13 -3.15 8.11
CA LEU A 7 -4.45 -1.74 8.22
C LEU A 7 -4.34 -1.13 6.82
N VAL A 8 -5.27 -0.28 6.43
CA VAL A 8 -5.23 0.42 5.14
C VAL A 8 -4.73 1.84 5.38
N LEU A 9 -3.72 2.24 4.61
CA LEU A 9 -3.07 3.55 4.67
C LEU A 9 -3.11 4.15 3.27
N LEU A 10 -3.70 5.33 3.13
CA LEU A 10 -3.77 6.08 1.88
C LEU A 10 -2.97 7.38 2.03
N ALA A 11 -2.18 7.72 1.02
CA ALA A 11 -1.47 8.99 1.03
C ALA A 11 -2.43 10.10 0.57
N LYS A 12 -2.70 11.07 1.45
CA LYS A 12 -3.52 12.25 1.16
C LYS A 12 -2.79 13.24 0.27
N ASN A 13 -1.48 13.35 0.45
CA ASN A 13 -0.63 14.32 -0.24
C ASN A 13 0.82 13.81 -0.38
N ALA A 14 1.70 14.64 -0.94
CA ALA A 14 3.10 14.30 -1.18
C ALA A 14 3.89 13.94 0.11
N THR A 15 3.56 14.55 1.26
CA THR A 15 4.17 14.19 2.55
C THR A 15 3.72 12.79 2.98
N GLY A 16 2.41 12.51 2.91
CA GLY A 16 1.85 11.19 3.14
C GLY A 16 2.49 10.11 2.28
N TYR A 17 2.69 10.40 0.99
CA TYR A 17 3.34 9.47 0.06
C TYR A 17 4.78 9.14 0.50
N LYS A 18 5.58 10.15 0.85
CA LYS A 18 6.94 9.93 1.37
C LYS A 18 6.94 9.11 2.65
N ASN A 19 5.98 9.36 3.54
CA ASN A 19 5.79 8.59 4.76
C ASN A 19 5.43 7.13 4.47
N LEU A 20 4.52 6.85 3.52
CA LEU A 20 4.22 5.49 3.09
C LEU A 20 5.45 4.77 2.50
N VAL A 21 6.26 5.47 1.69
CA VAL A 21 7.52 4.92 1.16
C VAL A 21 8.47 4.55 2.31
N LYS A 22 8.60 5.40 3.33
CA LYS A 22 9.43 5.11 4.51
C LYS A 22 8.89 3.95 5.33
N LEU A 23 7.59 3.94 5.63
CA LEU A 23 6.93 2.86 6.35
C LEU A 23 7.12 1.51 5.63
N SER A 24 6.89 1.49 4.32
CA SER A 24 7.12 0.29 3.49
C SER A 24 8.58 -0.15 3.53
N SER A 25 9.52 0.77 3.37
CA SER A 25 10.96 0.47 3.42
C SER A 25 11.35 -0.15 4.76
N LEU A 26 10.97 0.48 5.89
CA LEU A 26 11.26 0.02 7.24
C LEU A 26 10.58 -1.32 7.55
N ALA A 27 9.36 -1.54 7.03
CA ALA A 27 8.67 -2.81 7.17
C ALA A 27 9.46 -3.98 6.56
N TYR A 28 10.17 -3.73 5.45
CA TYR A 28 11.04 -4.72 4.81
C TYR A 28 12.43 -4.80 5.43
N THR A 29 13.05 -3.69 5.81
CA THR A 29 14.43 -3.68 6.29
C THR A 29 14.56 -4.01 7.78
N GLU A 30 13.53 -3.73 8.58
CA GLU A 30 13.56 -3.85 10.05
C GLU A 30 12.40 -4.69 10.59
N GLY A 31 11.21 -4.58 10.01
CA GLY A 31 9.98 -5.23 10.51
C GLY A 31 9.72 -6.65 10.00
N PHE A 32 10.55 -7.15 9.08
CA PHE A 32 10.29 -8.38 8.35
C PHE A 32 10.43 -9.63 9.24
N TYR A 33 9.40 -10.45 9.28
CA TYR A 33 9.45 -11.80 9.86
C TYR A 33 8.99 -12.83 8.83
N SER A 34 7.70 -13.13 8.78
CA SER A 34 7.08 -13.85 7.65
C SER A 34 6.48 -12.90 6.61
N ARG A 35 6.16 -11.67 7.04
CA ARG A 35 5.67 -10.56 6.23
C ARG A 35 6.38 -9.28 6.69
N PRO A 36 6.53 -8.27 5.81
CA PRO A 36 6.94 -6.94 6.24
C PRO A 36 5.84 -6.35 7.14
N ARG A 37 6.21 -5.77 8.29
CA ARG A 37 5.27 -5.27 9.29
C ARG A 37 5.70 -3.90 9.80
N VAL A 38 4.71 -3.11 10.21
CA VAL A 38 4.90 -1.80 10.83
C VAL A 38 4.27 -1.85 12.21
N ASP A 39 4.94 -1.26 13.22
CA ASP A 39 4.40 -1.13 14.56
C ASP A 39 3.76 0.25 14.80
N ARG A 40 3.12 0.39 15.97
CA ARG A 40 2.46 1.63 16.37
C ARG A 40 3.42 2.81 16.53
N GLU A 41 4.69 2.57 16.89
CA GLU A 41 5.69 3.63 17.05
C GLU A 41 6.03 4.25 15.69
N LEU A 42 6.29 3.41 14.68
CA LEU A 42 6.55 3.86 13.32
C LEU A 42 5.32 4.56 12.72
N LEU A 43 4.12 4.02 12.94
CA LEU A 43 2.87 4.65 12.51
C LEU A 43 2.71 6.05 13.13
N ALA A 44 2.96 6.22 14.42
CA ALA A 44 2.89 7.52 15.09
C ALA A 44 3.97 8.49 14.58
N ARG A 45 5.18 7.99 14.31
CA ARG A 45 6.29 8.79 13.79
C ARG A 45 6.04 9.33 12.38
N TYR A 46 5.37 8.54 11.53
CA TYR A 46 5.14 8.85 10.11
C TYR A 46 3.65 9.08 9.79
N ASN A 47 2.87 9.62 10.73
CA ASN A 47 1.41 9.77 10.57
C ASN A 47 0.97 10.90 9.61
N GLU A 48 1.85 11.87 9.33
CA GLU A 48 1.47 13.09 8.64
C GLU A 48 1.07 12.81 7.18
N GLY A 49 -0.06 13.40 6.76
CA GLY A 49 -0.55 13.29 5.38
C GLY A 49 -1.11 11.92 5.00
N ILE A 50 -1.40 11.06 5.97
CA ILE A 50 -1.97 9.73 5.75
C ILE A 50 -3.43 9.68 6.22
N ILE A 51 -4.30 9.15 5.37
CA ILE A 51 -5.66 8.72 5.72
C ILE A 51 -5.62 7.23 6.06
N VAL A 52 -6.31 6.83 7.13
CA VAL A 52 -6.28 5.46 7.65
C VAL A 52 -7.69 4.91 7.76
N SER A 53 -7.89 3.65 7.36
CA SER A 53 -9.12 2.93 7.65
C SER A 53 -8.85 1.61 8.40
N SER A 54 -9.82 1.15 9.20
CA SER A 54 -9.67 -0.01 10.08
C SER A 54 -9.48 -1.36 9.37
N ALA A 55 -9.49 -1.37 8.03
CA ALA A 55 -9.30 -2.53 7.16
C ALA A 55 -10.39 -3.61 7.28
N CYS A 56 -10.11 -4.77 6.66
CA CYS A 56 -11.02 -5.90 6.57
C CYS A 56 -11.15 -6.69 7.88
N MET A 57 -11.83 -7.84 7.84
CA MET A 57 -11.97 -8.76 8.98
C MET A 57 -10.64 -9.17 9.62
N ALA A 58 -9.52 -9.04 8.91
CA ALA A 58 -8.19 -9.32 9.43
C ALA A 58 -7.53 -8.13 10.20
N GLY A 59 -8.18 -6.97 10.25
CA GLY A 59 -7.75 -5.79 11.01
C GLY A 59 -7.91 -5.92 12.52
N GLU A 60 -7.22 -5.06 13.28
CA GLU A 60 -7.16 -5.12 14.74
C GLU A 60 -8.54 -4.92 15.38
N VAL A 61 -9.23 -3.84 14.99
CA VAL A 61 -10.57 -3.50 15.50
C VAL A 61 -11.57 -4.62 15.17
N ALA A 62 -11.60 -5.09 13.92
CA ALA A 62 -12.50 -6.16 13.50
C ALA A 62 -12.26 -7.47 14.27
N ASN A 63 -11.01 -7.83 14.54
CA ASN A 63 -10.69 -9.02 15.32
C ASN A 63 -11.21 -8.92 16.76
N HIS A 64 -11.07 -7.76 17.40
CA HIS A 64 -11.62 -7.55 18.75
C HIS A 64 -13.14 -7.57 18.76
N LEU A 65 -13.80 -6.94 17.78
CA LEU A 65 -15.25 -6.95 17.65
C LEU A 65 -15.79 -8.36 17.44
N LEU A 66 -15.20 -9.17 16.56
CA LEU A 66 -15.64 -10.55 16.31
C LEU A 66 -15.41 -11.48 17.50
N ALA A 67 -14.48 -11.14 18.40
CA ALA A 67 -14.23 -11.86 19.64
C ALA A 67 -15.04 -11.32 20.84
N ASP A 68 -16.03 -10.45 20.59
CA ASP A 68 -16.82 -9.75 21.62
C ASP A 68 -16.00 -8.95 22.66
N ASN A 69 -14.75 -8.60 22.32
CA ASN A 69 -13.89 -7.80 23.16
C ASN A 69 -14.02 -6.30 22.84
N TRP A 70 -15.17 -5.72 23.24
CA TRP A 70 -15.50 -4.33 22.98
C TRP A 70 -14.55 -3.32 23.63
N VAL A 71 -13.96 -3.65 24.78
CA VAL A 71 -12.97 -2.79 25.45
C VAL A 71 -11.74 -2.63 24.56
N ALA A 72 -11.14 -3.73 24.12
CA ALA A 72 -9.97 -3.68 23.25
C ALA A 72 -10.27 -3.07 21.87
N ALA A 73 -11.47 -3.31 21.32
CA ALA A 73 -11.90 -2.67 20.07
C ALA A 73 -11.95 -1.13 20.20
N ARG A 74 -12.51 -0.62 21.31
CA ARG A 74 -12.54 0.82 21.61
C ARG A 74 -11.14 1.40 21.80
N GLU A 75 -10.29 0.73 22.58
CA GLU A 75 -8.91 1.17 22.81
C GLU A 75 -8.11 1.23 21.51
N ALA A 76 -8.24 0.23 20.64
CA ALA A 76 -7.58 0.21 19.34
C ALA A 76 -8.08 1.35 18.43
N ALA A 77 -9.40 1.47 18.24
CA ALA A 77 -9.97 2.51 17.41
C ALA A 77 -9.63 3.93 17.91
N ALA A 78 -9.70 4.16 19.22
CA ALA A 78 -9.33 5.43 19.83
C ALA A 78 -7.84 5.74 19.65
N TRP A 79 -6.95 4.74 19.75
CA TRP A 79 -5.53 4.95 19.48
C TRP A 79 -5.28 5.45 18.05
N TYR A 80 -5.91 4.82 17.06
CA TYR A 80 -5.79 5.27 15.67
C TYR A 80 -6.38 6.67 15.46
N ALA A 81 -7.57 6.94 16.01
CA ALA A 81 -8.22 8.26 15.92
C ALA A 81 -7.41 9.39 16.58
N ASN A 82 -6.68 9.09 17.67
CA ASN A 82 -5.80 10.05 18.33
C ASN A 82 -4.45 10.23 17.61
N THR A 83 -4.02 9.22 16.85
CA THR A 83 -2.72 9.23 16.15
C THR A 83 -2.82 9.85 14.77
N PHE A 84 -3.91 9.60 14.05
CA PHE A 84 -4.12 10.04 12.69
C PHE A 84 -5.24 11.08 12.64
N ARG A 85 -4.99 12.21 11.96
CA ARG A 85 -5.99 13.25 11.74
C ARG A 85 -7.21 12.72 10.97
N ASP A 86 -6.96 11.89 9.97
CA ASP A 86 -7.96 11.33 9.07
C ASP A 86 -8.08 9.81 9.30
N TYR A 87 -8.87 9.39 10.31
CA TYR A 87 -9.14 7.99 10.61
C TYR A 87 -10.60 7.62 10.40
N TYR A 88 -10.82 6.47 9.77
CA TYR A 88 -12.14 5.94 9.47
C TYR A 88 -12.27 4.50 9.98
N LEU A 89 -13.44 4.16 10.51
CA LEU A 89 -13.81 2.76 10.63
C LEU A 89 -14.31 2.25 9.28
N GLU A 90 -14.04 1.00 8.96
CA GLU A 90 -14.29 0.44 7.63
C GLU A 90 -15.40 -0.62 7.68
N VAL A 91 -16.37 -0.49 6.76
CA VAL A 91 -17.39 -1.50 6.48
C VAL A 91 -17.23 -2.00 5.06
N GLN A 92 -17.47 -3.29 4.84
CA GLN A 92 -17.19 -3.91 3.53
C GLN A 92 -18.44 -4.54 2.92
N ALA A 93 -18.60 -4.36 1.62
CA ALA A 93 -19.79 -4.70 0.85
C ALA A 93 -19.80 -6.14 0.30
N HIS A 94 -19.05 -7.09 0.88
CA HIS A 94 -19.00 -8.48 0.42
C HIS A 94 -19.76 -9.44 1.34
N THR A 95 -20.10 -10.62 0.82
CA THR A 95 -21.00 -11.60 1.46
C THR A 95 -20.26 -12.71 2.21
N THR A 96 -19.00 -12.47 2.58
CA THR A 96 -18.24 -13.36 3.44
C THR A 96 -18.97 -13.56 4.76
N SER A 97 -18.95 -14.78 5.30
CA SER A 97 -19.55 -15.10 6.59
C SER A 97 -19.10 -14.11 7.68
N ASN A 98 -20.04 -13.68 8.52
CA ASN A 98 -19.88 -12.68 9.58
C ASN A 98 -19.63 -11.23 9.11
N GLN A 99 -19.54 -10.93 7.81
CA GLN A 99 -19.30 -9.55 7.36
C GLN A 99 -20.46 -8.61 7.70
N ALA A 100 -21.71 -9.04 7.49
CA ALA A 100 -22.88 -8.23 7.81
C ALA A 100 -22.98 -7.91 9.32
N GLU A 101 -22.69 -8.91 10.16
CA GLU A 101 -22.64 -8.74 11.62
C GLU A 101 -21.49 -7.80 12.01
N LEU A 102 -20.30 -7.98 11.45
CA LEU A 102 -19.16 -7.10 11.67
C LEU A 102 -19.49 -5.65 11.28
N ASN A 103 -20.13 -5.43 10.13
CA ASN A 103 -20.55 -4.09 9.70
C ASN A 103 -21.46 -3.43 10.75
N GLN A 104 -22.45 -4.16 11.29
CA GLN A 104 -23.32 -3.63 12.35
C GLN A 104 -22.54 -3.28 13.63
N ARG A 105 -21.59 -4.14 14.02
CA ARG A 105 -20.73 -3.90 15.19
C ARG A 105 -19.83 -2.67 14.97
N VAL A 106 -19.29 -2.50 13.77
CA VAL A 106 -18.49 -1.34 13.38
C VAL A 106 -19.33 -0.06 13.41
N PHE A 107 -20.56 -0.08 12.88
CA PHE A 107 -21.45 1.07 12.95
C PHE A 107 -21.75 1.50 14.38
N ARG A 108 -22.01 0.54 15.28
CA ARG A 108 -22.20 0.84 16.70
C ARG A 108 -20.94 1.46 17.32
N LEU A 109 -19.76 0.88 17.06
CA LEU A 109 -18.50 1.41 17.58
C LEU A 109 -18.24 2.85 17.08
N ALA A 110 -18.55 3.11 15.81
CA ALA A 110 -18.43 4.42 15.19
C ALA A 110 -19.29 5.47 15.87
N GLU A 111 -20.55 5.13 16.17
CA GLU A 111 -21.48 5.99 16.90
C GLU A 111 -21.00 6.26 18.33
N GLU A 112 -20.53 5.23 19.05
CA GLU A 112 -20.01 5.35 20.42
C GLU A 112 -18.78 6.29 20.50
N LEU A 113 -17.91 6.29 19.48
CA LEU A 113 -16.65 7.04 19.48
C LEU A 113 -16.69 8.33 18.66
N GLY A 114 -17.76 8.58 17.89
CA GLY A 114 -17.84 9.69 16.96
C GLY A 114 -16.84 9.61 15.79
N ILE A 115 -16.46 8.39 15.38
CA ILE A 115 -15.49 8.17 14.29
C ILE A 115 -16.26 7.95 12.98
N PRO A 116 -15.90 8.63 11.87
CA PRO A 116 -16.57 8.43 10.58
C PRO A 116 -16.35 7.02 10.02
N VAL A 117 -17.28 6.57 9.18
CA VAL A 117 -17.24 5.23 8.57
C VAL A 117 -17.09 5.32 7.06
N VAL A 118 -16.24 4.48 6.47
CA VAL A 118 -16.04 4.40 5.01
C VAL A 118 -16.47 3.02 4.49
N ALA A 119 -17.09 3.00 3.31
CA ALA A 119 -17.45 1.78 2.59
C ALA A 119 -16.36 1.34 1.61
N THR A 120 -15.98 0.06 1.66
CA THR A 120 -15.05 -0.59 0.71
C THR A 120 -15.56 -1.98 0.30
N ASN A 121 -14.79 -2.73 -0.50
CA ASN A 121 -15.14 -4.12 -0.87
C ASN A 121 -13.95 -5.11 -0.80
N ASP A 122 -12.75 -4.66 -0.43
CA ASP A 122 -11.52 -5.49 -0.44
C ASP A 122 -11.34 -6.26 -1.75
N ALA A 123 -11.44 -5.56 -2.88
CA ALA A 123 -11.42 -6.18 -4.20
C ALA A 123 -10.06 -6.83 -4.51
N HIS A 124 -10.09 -8.09 -4.94
CA HIS A 124 -8.91 -8.88 -5.32
C HIS A 124 -8.90 -9.23 -6.83
N PHE A 125 -10.01 -9.01 -7.52
CA PHE A 125 -10.18 -9.28 -8.94
C PHE A 125 -11.13 -8.25 -9.58
N LEU A 126 -11.14 -8.16 -10.92
CA LEU A 126 -11.84 -7.07 -11.60
C LEU A 126 -13.34 -7.35 -11.74
N ARG A 127 -13.72 -8.50 -12.31
CA ARG A 127 -15.13 -8.90 -12.53
C ARG A 127 -15.50 -10.10 -11.68
N ALA A 128 -16.79 -10.29 -11.40
CA ALA A 128 -17.27 -11.45 -10.64
C ALA A 128 -16.82 -12.80 -11.25
N GLU A 129 -16.83 -12.91 -12.59
CA GLU A 129 -16.40 -14.10 -13.34
C GLU A 129 -14.89 -14.40 -13.23
N ASP A 130 -14.06 -13.44 -12.82
CA ASP A 130 -12.61 -13.63 -12.65
C ASP A 130 -12.26 -14.42 -11.37
N HIS A 131 -13.25 -14.73 -10.53
CA HIS A 131 -13.04 -15.47 -9.28
C HIS A 131 -12.34 -16.82 -9.51
N ALA A 132 -12.72 -17.56 -10.55
CA ALA A 132 -12.09 -18.85 -10.87
C ALA A 132 -10.60 -18.68 -11.22
N ALA A 133 -10.24 -17.62 -11.94
CA ALA A 133 -8.84 -17.32 -12.26
C ALA A 133 -8.05 -16.93 -11.00
N HIS A 134 -8.64 -16.10 -10.14
CA HIS A 134 -8.05 -15.73 -8.86
C HIS A 134 -7.85 -16.95 -7.93
N ASP A 135 -8.80 -17.88 -7.91
CA ASP A 135 -8.70 -19.11 -7.14
C ASP A 135 -7.52 -20.01 -7.58
N VAL A 136 -7.29 -20.11 -8.89
CA VAL A 136 -6.10 -20.80 -9.45
C VAL A 136 -4.82 -20.05 -9.08
N LEU A 137 -4.81 -18.71 -9.16
CA LEU A 137 -3.67 -17.89 -8.76
C LEU A 137 -3.28 -18.12 -7.28
N LEU A 138 -4.26 -18.21 -6.38
CA LEU A 138 -4.03 -18.54 -4.97
C LEU A 138 -3.41 -19.92 -4.80
N CYS A 139 -3.89 -20.92 -5.55
CA CYS A 139 -3.35 -22.28 -5.51
C CYS A 139 -1.86 -22.29 -5.90
N ILE A 140 -1.49 -21.60 -6.97
CA ILE A 140 -0.10 -21.45 -7.41
C ILE A 140 0.73 -20.73 -6.34
N GLY A 141 0.25 -19.58 -5.84
CA GLY A 141 0.97 -18.75 -4.87
C GLY A 141 1.18 -19.42 -3.51
N LEU A 142 0.31 -20.34 -3.12
CA LEU A 142 0.39 -21.08 -1.86
C LEU A 142 0.95 -22.50 -2.01
N GLY A 143 1.30 -22.92 -3.24
CA GLY A 143 1.79 -24.27 -3.52
C GLY A 143 0.79 -25.37 -3.14
N LYS A 144 -0.50 -25.16 -3.47
CA LYS A 144 -1.60 -26.11 -3.18
C LYS A 144 -2.25 -26.57 -4.48
N ASP A 145 -2.67 -27.83 -4.53
CA ASP A 145 -3.47 -28.35 -5.64
C ASP A 145 -4.89 -27.78 -5.60
N HIS A 146 -5.44 -27.44 -6.77
CA HIS A 146 -6.80 -26.90 -6.87
C HIS A 146 -7.87 -27.86 -6.31
N GLY A 147 -7.65 -29.17 -6.45
CA GLY A 147 -8.53 -30.23 -5.91
C GLY A 147 -8.42 -30.45 -4.40
N SER A 148 -7.47 -29.81 -3.71
CA SER A 148 -7.33 -29.97 -2.25
C SER A 148 -8.57 -29.41 -1.51
N LEU A 149 -9.07 -30.19 -0.55
CA LEU A 149 -10.15 -29.76 0.35
C LEU A 149 -9.65 -28.77 1.40
N ASP A 150 -8.41 -28.92 1.85
CA ASP A 150 -7.75 -28.02 2.81
C ASP A 150 -6.87 -27.00 2.05
N ARG A 151 -7.54 -26.02 1.45
CA ARG A 151 -6.90 -24.87 0.79
C ARG A 151 -7.66 -23.59 1.07
N MET A 152 -6.93 -22.48 1.04
CA MET A 152 -7.52 -21.15 1.13
C MET A 152 -8.39 -20.87 -0.10
N ARG A 153 -9.59 -20.33 0.13
CA ARG A 153 -10.56 -19.89 -0.89
C ARG A 153 -11.11 -18.54 -0.50
N TYR A 154 -11.18 -17.63 -1.46
CA TYR A 154 -11.78 -16.32 -1.27
C TYR A 154 -13.25 -16.36 -1.66
N ASN A 155 -14.05 -15.45 -1.08
CA ASN A 155 -15.44 -15.29 -1.46
C ASN A 155 -15.56 -14.69 -2.87
N GLU A 156 -16.59 -15.10 -3.62
CA GLU A 156 -16.86 -14.63 -5.00
C GLU A 156 -17.16 -13.13 -5.09
N GLY A 157 -17.63 -12.52 -4.00
CA GLY A 157 -18.02 -11.11 -3.94
C GLY A 157 -16.87 -10.09 -3.84
N LEU A 158 -15.60 -10.53 -3.92
CA LEU A 158 -14.40 -9.70 -3.77
C LEU A 158 -13.88 -9.15 -5.11
N TYR A 159 -14.79 -8.73 -6.00
CA TYR A 159 -14.46 -8.03 -7.25
C TYR A 159 -14.63 -6.52 -7.16
N PHE A 160 -14.24 -5.79 -8.20
CA PHE A 160 -14.44 -4.34 -8.30
C PHE A 160 -15.91 -4.02 -8.65
N LYS A 161 -16.75 -3.97 -7.63
CA LYS A 161 -18.18 -3.65 -7.74
C LYS A 161 -18.43 -2.24 -8.23
N ASN A 162 -19.54 -2.06 -8.95
CA ASN A 162 -20.01 -0.74 -9.32
C ASN A 162 -20.68 -0.02 -8.12
N ALA A 163 -20.90 1.29 -8.24
CA ALA A 163 -21.46 2.10 -7.17
C ALA A 163 -22.85 1.64 -6.68
N GLY A 164 -23.70 1.14 -7.57
CA GLY A 164 -25.04 0.64 -7.22
C GLY A 164 -24.99 -0.63 -6.38
N GLU A 165 -24.05 -1.53 -6.68
CA GLU A 165 -23.82 -2.75 -5.90
C GLU A 165 -23.27 -2.47 -4.50
N ILE A 166 -22.39 -1.46 -4.37
CA ILE A 166 -21.92 -1.02 -3.06
C ILE A 166 -23.06 -0.36 -2.28
N ALA A 167 -23.81 0.56 -2.91
CA ALA A 167 -24.91 1.27 -2.26
C ALA A 167 -26.01 0.34 -1.74
N SER A 168 -26.34 -0.71 -2.50
CA SER A 168 -27.35 -1.70 -2.08
C SER A 168 -26.92 -2.50 -0.85
N SER A 169 -25.62 -2.57 -0.54
CA SER A 169 -25.09 -3.23 0.65
C SER A 169 -25.24 -2.38 1.92
N PHE A 170 -25.51 -1.08 1.79
CA PHE A 170 -25.60 -0.11 2.90
C PHE A 170 -26.87 0.75 2.83
N PRO A 171 -28.07 0.13 2.85
CA PRO A 171 -29.32 0.88 2.76
C PRO A 171 -29.47 1.86 3.93
N GLY A 172 -29.85 3.10 3.62
CA GLY A 172 -30.03 4.17 4.61
C GLY A 172 -28.73 4.76 5.16
N ARG A 173 -27.56 4.38 4.62
CA ARG A 173 -26.24 4.89 5.00
C ARG A 173 -25.50 5.53 3.83
N PRO A 174 -26.04 6.60 3.20
CA PRO A 174 -25.32 7.29 2.13
C PRO A 174 -23.99 7.89 2.61
N ASP A 175 -23.89 8.21 3.91
CA ASP A 175 -22.72 8.77 4.57
C ASP A 175 -21.45 7.94 4.35
N VAL A 176 -21.54 6.61 4.33
CA VAL A 176 -20.35 5.76 4.12
C VAL A 176 -19.83 5.81 2.70
N LEU A 177 -20.71 6.05 1.72
CA LEU A 177 -20.32 6.21 0.31
C LEU A 177 -19.79 7.63 0.06
N GLU A 178 -20.41 8.64 0.66
CA GLU A 178 -19.95 10.03 0.62
C GLU A 178 -18.53 10.14 1.19
N ASN A 179 -18.22 9.44 2.29
CA ASN A 179 -16.87 9.39 2.84
C ASN A 179 -15.88 8.73 1.88
N THR A 180 -16.27 7.70 1.13
CA THR A 180 -15.42 7.09 0.09
C THR A 180 -15.08 8.10 -1.01
N VAL A 181 -16.06 8.88 -1.48
CA VAL A 181 -15.85 9.95 -2.47
C VAL A 181 -14.94 11.03 -1.91
N ARG A 182 -15.21 11.52 -0.69
CA ARG A 182 -14.40 12.55 -0.02
C ARG A 182 -12.95 12.12 0.13
N ILE A 183 -12.70 10.86 0.54
CA ILE A 183 -11.34 10.32 0.64
C ILE A 183 -10.65 10.34 -0.73
N GLY A 184 -11.37 9.98 -1.80
CA GLY A 184 -10.86 10.04 -3.16
C GLY A 184 -10.48 11.46 -3.60
N GLU A 185 -11.32 12.45 -3.28
CA GLU A 185 -11.08 13.87 -3.58
C GLU A 185 -9.93 14.47 -2.74
N ASP A 186 -9.82 14.05 -1.48
CA ASP A 186 -8.75 14.47 -0.56
C ASP A 186 -7.36 13.94 -0.99
N CYS A 187 -7.31 12.80 -1.68
CA CYS A 187 -6.07 12.19 -2.15
C CYS A 187 -5.52 12.88 -3.41
N ALA A 188 -4.90 14.05 -3.22
CA ALA A 188 -4.32 14.86 -4.29
C ALA A 188 -2.79 14.70 -4.36
N ILE A 189 -2.31 13.67 -5.07
CA ILE A 189 -0.88 13.45 -5.31
C ILE A 189 -0.58 13.55 -6.79
N GLU A 190 0.32 14.46 -7.14
CA GLU A 190 0.84 14.59 -8.49
C GLU A 190 2.29 14.12 -8.56
N PHE A 191 2.58 13.24 -9.51
CA PHE A 191 3.93 12.78 -9.80
C PHE A 191 4.52 13.59 -10.94
N THR A 192 5.40 14.53 -10.60
CA THR A 192 6.16 15.28 -11.59
C THR A 192 7.40 14.50 -12.04
N LYS A 193 7.64 14.41 -13.34
CA LYS A 193 8.90 13.86 -13.87
C LYS A 193 10.05 14.82 -13.57
N LYS A 194 10.92 14.44 -12.64
CA LYS A 194 12.16 15.16 -12.32
C LYS A 194 13.35 14.22 -12.44
N TYR A 195 14.38 14.65 -13.17
CA TYR A 195 15.65 13.94 -13.20
C TYR A 195 16.41 14.21 -11.91
N GLN A 196 16.61 13.16 -11.12
CA GLN A 196 17.44 13.18 -9.92
C GLN A 196 18.75 12.47 -10.26
N VAL A 197 19.72 13.20 -10.80
CA VAL A 197 21.05 12.66 -11.12
C VAL A 197 21.95 12.83 -9.89
N PRO A 198 22.67 11.77 -9.46
CA PRO A 198 23.68 11.92 -8.42
C PRO A 198 24.75 12.91 -8.87
N ALA A 199 25.21 13.77 -7.96
CA ALA A 199 26.37 14.61 -8.22
C ALA A 199 27.61 13.73 -8.42
N PHE A 200 28.38 14.00 -9.47
CA PHE A 200 29.64 13.33 -9.71
C PHE A 200 30.75 14.01 -8.88
N PRO A 201 31.55 13.23 -8.12
CA PRO A 201 32.63 13.80 -7.34
C PRO A 201 33.70 14.41 -8.27
N LEU A 202 33.85 15.74 -8.20
CA LEU A 202 34.81 16.45 -9.04
C LEU A 202 36.24 16.31 -8.47
N PRO A 203 37.24 15.96 -9.31
CA PRO A 203 38.63 16.01 -8.90
C PRO A 203 39.09 17.46 -8.67
N GLU A 204 40.14 17.63 -7.88
CA GLU A 204 40.70 18.95 -7.59
C GLU A 204 41.09 19.69 -8.88
N GLY A 205 40.61 20.93 -9.01
CA GLY A 205 40.83 21.76 -10.21
C GLY A 205 39.83 21.57 -11.35
N ALA A 206 38.87 20.63 -11.25
CA ALA A 206 37.75 20.57 -12.19
C ALA A 206 36.69 21.64 -11.85
N SER A 207 36.30 22.42 -12.88
CA SER A 207 35.35 23.53 -12.73
C SER A 207 33.87 23.09 -12.69
N SER A 208 33.51 22.03 -13.43
CA SER A 208 32.16 21.47 -13.44
C SER A 208 32.15 20.02 -13.97
N GLU A 209 31.05 19.30 -13.73
CA GLU A 209 30.86 17.94 -14.28
C GLU A 209 30.86 17.94 -15.81
N ASN A 210 30.30 18.98 -16.43
CA ASN A 210 30.27 19.12 -17.89
C ASN A 210 31.67 19.39 -18.46
N ASP A 211 32.47 20.23 -17.80
CA ASP A 211 33.85 20.49 -18.23
C ASP A 211 34.70 19.23 -18.10
N LEU A 212 34.56 18.50 -17.00
CA LEU A 212 35.23 17.22 -16.79
C LEU A 212 34.81 16.20 -17.86
N LEU A 213 33.52 16.11 -18.19
CA LEU A 213 33.00 15.25 -19.24
C LEU A 213 33.63 15.57 -20.60
N ILE A 214 33.70 16.86 -20.97
CA ILE A 214 34.34 17.31 -22.22
C ILE A 214 35.84 16.95 -22.24
N GLN A 215 36.55 17.19 -21.13
CA GLN A 215 37.98 16.87 -21.01
C GLN A 215 38.22 15.37 -21.20
N LEU A 216 37.53 14.52 -20.43
CA LEU A 216 37.67 13.07 -20.50
C LEU A 216 37.29 12.51 -21.88
N SER A 217 36.19 12.99 -22.46
CA SER A 217 35.74 12.58 -23.80
C SER A 217 36.78 12.95 -24.86
N THR A 218 37.34 14.16 -24.78
CA THR A 218 38.36 14.64 -25.73
C THR A 218 39.67 13.87 -25.59
N GLN A 219 40.12 13.63 -24.35
CA GLN A 219 41.32 12.81 -24.07
C GLN A 219 41.15 11.39 -24.61
N GLY A 220 39.99 10.76 -24.35
CA GLY A 220 39.66 9.43 -24.85
C GLY A 220 39.67 9.36 -26.38
N ALA A 221 39.02 10.32 -27.06
CA ALA A 221 39.00 10.37 -28.53
C ALA A 221 40.39 10.50 -29.15
N ARG A 222 41.28 11.29 -28.53
CA ARG A 222 42.68 11.44 -28.97
C ARG A 222 43.49 10.17 -28.75
N ALA A 223 43.25 9.45 -27.65
CA ALA A 223 43.91 8.19 -27.36
C ALA A 223 43.52 7.10 -28.37
N VAL A 224 42.25 7.08 -28.83
CA VAL A 224 41.75 6.12 -29.84
C VAL A 224 42.26 6.42 -31.24
N ARG A 225 42.43 7.70 -31.61
CA ARG A 225 43.05 8.11 -32.90
C ARG A 225 44.53 7.70 -33.07
N ARG A 226 45.15 7.03 -32.08
CA ARG A 226 46.43 6.33 -32.26
C ARG A 226 46.32 4.99 -33.01
N PHE A 227 45.13 4.53 -33.36
CA PHE A 227 44.89 3.49 -34.39
C PHE A 227 43.94 4.10 -35.44
N ALA A 228 44.25 4.35 -36.72
CA ALA A 228 45.21 3.84 -37.71
C ALA A 228 45.34 4.92 -38.85
N PRO A 229 46.30 4.90 -39.82
CA PRO A 229 46.79 3.74 -40.58
C PRO A 229 48.33 3.67 -40.71
N GLY A 230 48.93 2.55 -40.28
CA GLY A 230 50.34 2.25 -40.61
C GLY A 230 51.07 1.22 -39.76
N GLY A 231 50.53 0.78 -38.61
CA GLY A 231 51.24 -0.15 -37.73
C GLY A 231 50.39 -1.36 -37.38
N SER A 232 50.85 -2.55 -37.76
CA SER A 232 50.33 -3.80 -37.22
C SER A 232 50.65 -3.90 -35.73
N ALA A 233 49.64 -4.25 -34.93
CA ALA A 233 49.79 -5.18 -33.81
C ALA A 233 48.39 -5.53 -33.29
N ALA A 234 48.12 -6.83 -33.33
CA ALA A 234 46.94 -7.45 -32.77
C ALA A 234 46.92 -7.41 -31.24
N ALA A 235 45.71 -7.65 -30.69
CA ALA A 235 45.37 -8.01 -29.32
C ALA A 235 45.53 -6.86 -28.29
N ALA A 236 44.59 -6.60 -27.37
CA ALA A 236 43.88 -7.56 -26.54
C ALA A 236 42.80 -6.85 -25.67
N ARG A 237 41.86 -7.67 -25.17
CA ARG A 237 40.98 -7.51 -23.99
C ARG A 237 39.58 -6.92 -24.23
N LEU A 238 38.68 -7.83 -24.58
CA LEU A 238 37.46 -8.05 -23.79
C LEU A 238 37.77 -9.04 -22.66
#